data_AF-A0A7X7XDL2-F1
#
_entry.id   AF-A0A7X7XDL2-F1
#
_cell.length_a   1.000
_cell.length_b   1.000
_cell.length_c   1.000
_cell.angle_alpha   90.00
_cell.angle_beta   90.00
_cell.angle_gamma   90.00
#
_symmetry.space_group_name_H-M   'P 1'
#
loop_
_entity.id
_entity.type
_entity.pdbx_description
1 polymer ?
#
loop_
_entity_poly.entity_id
_entity_poly.type
_entity_poly.pdbx_seq_one_letter_code
_entity_poly.pdbx_strand_id
1 'polypeptide(L)'
;MAVVEKISTLPADTRQLATERVAIRRVSIRPIPEPAYRGAPVERLQRCRAVIVTDVGEIELSFHPDTAPEHVRQFLSLAAAGLYNGTDFHRVVPGFVIQGGFLSGRQPPVEETYSSWLQPLRAEFSDRPHDRGILSMARATDPDSAMDSFFICLARQTSLDGKYTVFGTVTRGLDVVDRIAAMPCDDQERPLQRVAIREIRVSEEKQP
;
A
#
# COMPACT_ATOMS: atom_id res chain seq x y z
N MET A 1 -23.25 13.52 4.77
CA MET A 1 -24.23 12.73 5.57
C MET A 1 -25.55 13.48 5.86
N ALA A 2 -25.55 14.79 6.11
CA ALA A 2 -26.75 15.55 6.51
C ALA A 2 -28.01 15.45 5.60
N VAL A 3 -27.86 15.20 4.29
CA VAL A 3 -29.01 15.11 3.37
C VAL A 3 -29.71 13.74 3.46
N VAL A 4 -28.95 12.66 3.60
CA VAL A 4 -29.49 11.29 3.70
C VAL A 4 -30.26 11.12 5.01
N GLU A 5 -29.70 11.65 6.09
CA GLU A 5 -30.34 11.65 7.41
C GLU A 5 -31.67 12.43 7.38
N LYS A 6 -31.69 13.61 6.74
CA LYS A 6 -32.92 14.40 6.57
C LYS A 6 -34.00 13.69 5.75
N ILE A 7 -33.62 12.89 4.75
CA ILE A 7 -34.57 12.07 3.98
C ILE A 7 -35.11 10.92 4.83
N SER A 8 -34.25 10.28 5.63
CA SER A 8 -34.62 9.15 6.50
C SER A 8 -35.60 9.51 7.62
N THR A 9 -35.71 10.79 7.98
CA THR A 9 -36.63 11.28 9.03
C THR A 9 -37.93 11.87 8.49
N LEU A 10 -38.18 11.79 7.17
CA LEU A 10 -39.41 12.32 6.60
C LEU A 10 -40.63 11.46 7.00
N PRO A 11 -41.80 12.06 7.26
CA PRO A 11 -43.01 11.31 7.56
C PRO A 11 -43.37 10.39 6.39
N ALA A 12 -43.79 9.17 6.71
CA ALA A 12 -44.23 8.18 5.74
C ALA A 12 -45.71 7.85 5.96
N ASP A 13 -46.43 7.57 4.87
CA ASP A 13 -47.83 7.16 4.92
C ASP A 13 -48.00 5.70 5.37
N THR A 14 -49.25 5.22 5.41
CA THR A 14 -49.57 3.84 5.80
C THR A 14 -49.03 2.77 4.84
N ARG A 15 -48.48 3.18 3.68
CA ARG A 15 -47.81 2.34 2.70
C ARG A 15 -46.29 2.51 2.74
N GLN A 16 -45.76 3.18 3.76
CA GLN A 16 -44.34 3.47 3.94
C GLN A 16 -43.73 4.37 2.84
N LEU A 17 -44.55 5.16 2.15
CA LEU A 17 -44.08 6.14 1.17
C LEU A 17 -43.92 7.51 1.83
N ALA A 18 -42.81 8.20 1.54
CA ALA A 18 -42.60 9.56 2.05
C ALA A 18 -43.78 10.46 1.61
N THR A 19 -44.41 11.14 2.58
CA THR A 19 -45.56 12.02 2.33
C THR A 19 -45.18 13.27 1.55
N GLU A 20 -43.91 13.64 1.57
CA GLU A 20 -43.34 14.75 0.81
C GLU A 20 -42.47 14.24 -0.34
N ARG A 21 -42.61 14.88 -1.51
CA ARG A 21 -41.83 14.51 -2.69
C ARG A 21 -40.35 14.88 -2.50
N VAL A 22 -39.52 13.86 -2.31
CA VAL A 22 -38.06 13.99 -2.39
C VAL A 22 -37.64 13.91 -3.86
N ALA A 23 -37.26 15.06 -4.44
CA ALA A 23 -36.76 15.12 -5.81
C ALA A 23 -35.23 15.21 -5.82
N ILE A 24 -34.57 14.33 -6.59
CA ILE A 24 -33.15 14.46 -6.91
C ILE A 24 -32.99 15.69 -7.81
N ARG A 25 -32.45 16.78 -7.25
CA ARG A 25 -32.29 18.05 -7.99
C ARG A 25 -31.03 18.09 -8.83
N ARG A 26 -29.96 17.44 -8.37
CA ARG A 26 -28.65 17.43 -9.02
C ARG A 26 -27.88 16.19 -8.61
N VAL A 27 -27.33 15.49 -9.58
CA VAL A 27 -26.30 14.46 -9.37
C VAL A 27 -24.99 15.07 -9.85
N SER A 28 -24.00 15.11 -8.97
CA SER A 28 -22.63 15.52 -9.32
C SER A 28 -21.71 14.33 -9.11
N ILE A 29 -21.12 13.82 -10.19
CA ILE A 29 -20.06 12.82 -10.13
C ILE A 29 -18.77 13.58 -9.88
N ARG A 30 -18.10 13.32 -8.75
CA ARG A 30 -16.73 13.81 -8.55
C ARG A 30 -15.79 12.96 -9.41
N PRO A 31 -14.86 13.55 -10.17
CA PRO A 31 -13.86 12.77 -10.88
C PRO A 31 -13.08 11.92 -9.88
N ILE A 32 -12.99 10.61 -10.14
CA ILE A 32 -12.08 9.74 -9.38
C ILE A 32 -10.67 10.19 -9.75
N PRO A 33 -9.80 10.52 -8.78
CA PRO A 33 -8.42 10.85 -9.09
C PRO A 33 -7.78 9.67 -9.83
N GLU A 34 -6.91 9.97 -10.80
CA GLU A 34 -6.12 8.95 -11.48
C GLU A 34 -4.82 8.68 -10.71
N PRO A 35 -4.32 7.43 -10.67
CA PRO A 35 -3.05 7.13 -10.02
C PRO A 35 -1.87 7.81 -10.72
N ALA A 36 -1.04 8.55 -9.97
CA ALA A 36 -0.01 9.44 -10.51
C ALA A 36 1.08 8.75 -11.37
N TYR A 37 1.29 7.45 -11.17
CA TYR A 37 2.27 6.66 -11.92
C TYR A 37 1.63 5.66 -12.88
N ARG A 38 0.31 5.67 -13.05
CA ARG A 38 -0.38 4.82 -14.03
C ARG A 38 0.19 5.08 -15.43
N GLY A 39 0.66 4.02 -16.08
CA GLY A 39 1.27 4.10 -17.43
C GLY A 39 2.60 4.87 -17.50
N ALA A 40 3.23 5.22 -16.36
CA ALA A 40 4.51 5.91 -16.38
C ALA A 40 5.60 5.05 -17.06
N PRO A 41 6.48 5.64 -17.90
CA PRO A 41 7.52 4.89 -18.60
C PRO A 41 8.60 4.41 -17.62
N VAL A 42 9.23 3.27 -17.92
CA VAL A 42 10.23 2.62 -17.05
C VAL A 42 11.36 3.56 -16.69
N GLU A 43 11.81 4.40 -17.61
CA GLU A 43 12.89 5.37 -17.44
C GLU A 43 12.54 6.45 -16.40
N ARG A 44 11.26 6.78 -16.24
CA ARG A 44 10.79 7.65 -15.14
C ARG A 44 10.84 6.90 -13.82
N LEU A 45 10.36 5.65 -13.80
CA LEU A 45 10.32 4.83 -12.59
C LEU A 45 11.72 4.54 -12.03
N GLN A 46 12.74 4.36 -12.88
CA GLN A 46 14.13 4.12 -12.45
C GLN A 46 14.72 5.29 -11.65
N ARG A 47 14.24 6.51 -11.90
CA ARG A 47 14.64 7.74 -11.20
C ARG A 47 13.86 7.98 -9.93
N CYS A 48 12.81 7.20 -9.68
CA CYS A 48 12.02 7.33 -8.47
C CYS A 48 12.80 6.76 -7.28
N ARG A 49 12.65 7.44 -6.14
CA ARG A 49 13.05 7.00 -4.81
C ARG A 49 11.85 7.18 -3.89
N ALA A 50 11.81 6.39 -2.82
CA ALA A 50 10.82 6.58 -1.78
C ALA A 50 11.47 6.51 -0.40
N VAL A 51 10.92 7.27 0.55
CA VAL A 51 11.32 7.22 1.96
C VAL A 51 10.09 6.85 2.79
N ILE A 52 10.11 5.67 3.41
CA ILE A 52 9.09 5.27 4.38
C ILE A 52 9.44 5.91 5.73
N VAL A 53 8.61 6.84 6.18
CA VAL A 53 8.74 7.49 7.47
C VAL A 53 7.90 6.73 8.49
N THR A 54 8.55 6.21 9.52
CA THR A 54 7.90 5.46 10.60
C THR A 54 8.14 6.12 11.96
N ASP A 55 7.44 5.64 12.98
CA ASP A 55 7.70 6.03 14.38
C ASP A 55 9.11 5.64 14.87
N VAL A 56 9.76 4.72 14.15
CA VAL A 56 11.03 4.11 14.53
C VAL A 56 12.19 4.70 13.73
N GLY A 57 11.93 5.36 12.60
CA GLY A 57 12.94 5.97 11.74
C GLY A 57 12.52 5.98 10.26
N GLU A 58 13.46 6.37 9.39
CA GLU A 58 13.24 6.45 7.95
C GLU A 58 13.93 5.28 7.22
N ILE A 59 13.26 4.72 6.22
CA ILE A 59 13.77 3.66 5.34
C ILE A 59 13.74 4.17 3.90
N GLU A 60 14.90 4.28 3.26
CA GLU A 60 15.01 4.73 1.87
C GLU A 60 14.98 3.54 0.90
N LEU A 61 14.30 3.73 -0.23
CA LEU A 61 14.04 2.70 -1.23
C LEU A 61 14.48 3.15 -2.63
N SER A 62 15.03 2.20 -3.40
CA SER A 62 15.11 2.22 -4.86
C SER A 62 14.24 1.11 -5.46
N PHE A 63 13.98 1.19 -6.77
CA PHE A 63 13.01 0.35 -7.46
C PHE A 63 13.62 -0.40 -8.65
N HIS A 64 13.01 -1.53 -9.02
CA HIS A 64 13.39 -2.39 -10.15
C HIS A 64 12.28 -2.46 -11.22
N PRO A 65 11.99 -1.34 -11.91
CA PRO A 65 10.91 -1.27 -12.91
C PRO A 65 11.26 -1.96 -14.24
N ASP A 66 12.50 -2.40 -14.41
CA ASP A 66 12.94 -3.26 -15.52
C ASP A 66 12.35 -4.66 -15.42
N THR A 67 12.21 -5.18 -14.19
CA THR A 67 11.62 -6.52 -13.94
C THR A 67 10.18 -6.47 -13.44
N ALA A 68 9.79 -5.42 -12.71
CA ALA A 68 8.47 -5.32 -12.07
C ALA A 68 7.81 -3.93 -12.21
N PRO A 69 7.62 -3.41 -13.43
CA PRO A 69 7.10 -2.06 -13.65
C PRO A 69 5.70 -1.84 -13.06
N GLU A 70 4.77 -2.81 -13.14
CA GLU A 70 3.41 -2.59 -12.63
C GLU A 70 3.38 -2.54 -11.11
N HIS A 71 4.19 -3.35 -10.42
CA HIS A 71 4.32 -3.28 -8.97
C HIS A 71 4.93 -1.96 -8.51
N VAL A 72 5.93 -1.44 -9.23
CA VAL A 72 6.52 -0.13 -8.94
C VAL A 72 5.48 0.98 -9.13
N ARG A 73 4.73 0.97 -10.24
CA ARG A 73 3.66 1.97 -10.49
C ARG A 73 2.59 1.95 -9.41
N GLN A 74 2.16 0.76 -9.00
CA GLN A 74 1.17 0.60 -7.95
C GLN A 74 1.68 1.20 -6.63
N PHE A 75 2.84 0.73 -6.16
CA PHE A 75 3.43 1.20 -4.90
C PHE A 75 3.61 2.72 -4.89
N LEU A 76 4.20 3.30 -5.95
CA LEU A 76 4.43 4.74 -6.05
C LEU A 76 3.12 5.53 -6.13
N SER A 77 2.10 5.01 -6.80
CA SER A 77 0.79 5.68 -6.87
C SER A 77 0.07 5.69 -5.52
N LEU A 78 0.09 4.56 -4.81
CA LEU A 78 -0.50 4.47 -3.47
C LEU A 78 0.25 5.37 -2.47
N ALA A 79 1.58 5.41 -2.57
CA ALA A 79 2.42 6.29 -1.75
C ALA A 79 2.15 7.78 -2.03
N ALA A 80 2.15 8.20 -3.30
CA ALA A 80 1.91 9.59 -3.69
C ALA A 80 0.50 10.09 -3.33
N ALA A 81 -0.49 9.19 -3.29
CA ALA A 81 -1.83 9.50 -2.80
C ALA A 81 -1.97 9.46 -1.26
N GLY A 82 -0.89 9.15 -0.53
CA GLY A 82 -0.90 9.06 0.94
C GLY A 82 -1.72 7.90 1.48
N LEU A 83 -1.98 6.86 0.67
CA LEU A 83 -2.80 5.71 1.07
C LEU A 83 -2.07 4.85 2.10
N TYR A 84 -0.74 4.76 2.02
CA TYR A 84 0.05 4.09 3.05
C TYR A 84 0.09 4.85 4.39
N ASN A 85 -0.24 6.14 4.42
CA ASN A 85 -0.21 6.92 5.66
C ASN A 85 -1.26 6.36 6.63
N GLY A 86 -0.84 5.99 7.83
CA GLY A 86 -1.72 5.37 8.81
C GLY A 86 -1.86 3.85 8.65
N THR A 87 -1.13 3.21 7.74
CA THR A 87 -0.88 1.75 7.80
C THR A 87 0.23 1.43 8.81
N ASP A 88 0.53 0.16 9.03
CA ASP A 88 1.58 -0.33 9.93
C ASP A 88 2.35 -1.52 9.35
N PHE A 89 3.50 -1.82 9.96
CA PHE A 89 4.12 -3.13 9.86
C PHE A 89 3.34 -4.10 10.76
N HIS A 90 2.43 -4.85 10.15
CA HIS A 90 1.46 -5.69 10.86
C HIS A 90 1.94 -7.13 11.06
N ARG A 91 3.08 -7.51 10.47
CA ARG A 91 3.68 -8.83 10.61
C ARG A 91 5.20 -8.75 10.60
N VAL A 92 5.83 -9.41 11.56
CA VAL A 92 7.28 -9.44 11.76
C VAL A 92 7.70 -10.86 12.10
N VAL A 93 8.56 -11.43 11.25
CA VAL A 93 9.13 -12.76 11.49
C VAL A 93 10.66 -12.64 11.50
N PRO A 94 11.30 -12.68 12.69
CA PRO A 94 12.75 -12.53 12.81
C PRO A 94 13.51 -13.51 11.90
N GLY A 95 14.50 -13.00 11.17
CA GLY A 95 15.28 -13.78 10.21
C GLY A 95 14.58 -14.08 8.88
N PHE A 96 13.31 -13.69 8.73
CA PHE A 96 12.53 -13.87 7.51
C PHE A 96 12.20 -12.51 6.86
N VAL A 97 11.13 -11.84 7.31
CA VAL A 97 10.63 -10.60 6.72
C VAL A 97 9.96 -9.68 7.76
N ILE A 98 9.91 -8.39 7.46
CA ILE A 98 8.89 -7.48 8.02
C ILE A 98 7.90 -7.12 6.91
N GLN A 99 6.61 -7.18 7.20
CA GLN A 99 5.53 -6.96 6.24
C GLN A 99 4.63 -5.81 6.69
N GLY A 100 4.31 -4.92 5.75
CA GLY A 100 3.56 -3.69 6.01
C GLY A 100 2.66 -3.28 4.84
N GLY A 101 2.09 -2.08 4.96
CA GLY A 101 1.33 -1.43 3.89
C GLY A 101 -0.08 -1.96 3.66
N PHE A 102 -0.60 -2.85 4.53
CA PHE A 102 -1.93 -3.44 4.35
C PHE A 102 -3.04 -2.39 4.52
N LEU A 103 -3.67 -2.01 3.41
CA LEU A 103 -4.60 -0.87 3.37
C LEU A 103 -5.92 -1.13 4.11
N SER A 104 -6.38 -2.38 4.17
CA SER A 104 -7.57 -2.75 4.96
C SER A 104 -7.34 -2.58 6.46
N GLY A 105 -6.08 -2.58 6.93
CA GLY A 105 -5.69 -2.30 8.31
C GLY A 105 -5.39 -0.84 8.61
N ARG A 106 -5.49 0.05 7.61
CA ARG A 106 -5.18 1.48 7.72
C ARG A 106 -6.11 2.20 8.70
N GLN A 107 -5.55 3.15 9.45
CA GLN A 107 -6.29 4.06 10.32
C GLN A 107 -5.98 5.53 9.97
N PRO A 108 -6.97 6.33 9.53
CA PRO A 108 -8.37 5.96 9.24
C PRO A 108 -8.50 5.03 8.02
N PRO A 109 -9.64 4.34 7.83
CA PRO A 109 -9.87 3.51 6.66
C PRO A 109 -9.71 4.28 5.33
N VAL A 110 -9.38 3.55 4.26
CA VAL A 110 -9.28 4.13 2.92
C VAL A 110 -10.66 4.61 2.45
N GLU A 111 -10.71 5.80 1.85
CA GLU A 111 -11.95 6.31 1.25
C GLU A 111 -12.36 5.46 0.04
N GLU A 112 -13.66 5.22 -0.11
CA GLU A 112 -14.23 4.37 -1.18
C GLU A 112 -13.81 4.82 -2.59
N THR A 113 -13.50 6.10 -2.77
CA THR A 113 -13.02 6.66 -4.04
C THR A 113 -11.71 6.02 -4.54
N TYR A 114 -10.88 5.46 -3.64
CA TYR A 114 -9.64 4.78 -3.99
C TYR A 114 -9.78 3.26 -4.17
N SER A 115 -10.97 2.70 -3.95
CA SER A 115 -11.21 1.24 -4.08
C SER A 115 -10.86 0.71 -5.47
N SER A 116 -11.12 1.49 -6.52
CA SER A 116 -10.80 1.14 -7.91
C SER A 116 -9.30 1.08 -8.22
N TRP A 117 -8.46 1.64 -7.35
CA TRP A 117 -7.00 1.56 -7.47
C TRP A 117 -6.45 0.25 -6.89
N LEU A 118 -7.22 -0.45 -6.06
CA LEU A 118 -6.84 -1.70 -5.41
C LEU A 118 -7.31 -2.87 -6.25
N GLN A 119 -6.61 -3.12 -7.35
CA GLN A 119 -6.82 -4.28 -8.22
C GLN A 119 -5.68 -5.28 -8.05
N PRO A 120 -5.95 -6.59 -8.12
CA PRO A 120 -4.91 -7.60 -8.14
C PRO A 120 -3.93 -7.37 -9.30
N LEU A 121 -2.64 -7.40 -8.98
CA LEU A 121 -1.54 -7.30 -9.93
C LEU A 121 -1.17 -8.70 -10.43
N ARG A 122 -0.98 -8.82 -11.74
CA ARG A 122 -0.33 -9.99 -12.33
C ARG A 122 1.11 -10.08 -11.81
N ALA A 123 1.54 -11.29 -11.46
CA ALA A 123 2.90 -11.56 -11.01
C ALA A 123 3.95 -11.14 -12.05
N GLU A 124 5.00 -10.47 -11.58
CA GLU A 124 6.16 -10.04 -12.38
C GLU A 124 7.42 -10.73 -11.82
N PHE A 125 7.43 -12.07 -11.83
CA PHE A 125 8.54 -12.85 -11.30
C PHE A 125 9.82 -12.65 -12.12
N SER A 126 10.96 -12.64 -11.44
CA SER A 126 12.30 -12.50 -12.02
C SER A 126 13.29 -13.47 -11.38
N ASP A 127 14.52 -13.50 -11.91
CA ASP A 127 15.66 -14.24 -11.37
C ASP A 127 16.35 -13.50 -10.21
N ARG A 128 15.85 -12.32 -9.84
CA ARG A 128 16.42 -11.51 -8.76
C ARG A 128 16.25 -12.24 -7.42
N PRO A 129 17.34 -12.46 -6.66
CA PRO A 129 17.26 -13.17 -5.39
C PRO A 129 16.58 -12.33 -4.32
N HIS A 130 15.85 -12.98 -3.42
CA HIS A 130 15.37 -12.39 -2.18
C HIS A 130 16.50 -12.36 -1.14
N ASP A 131 17.47 -11.46 -1.35
CA ASP A 131 18.51 -11.12 -0.40
C ASP A 131 17.99 -10.18 0.70
N ARG A 132 18.81 -9.97 1.74
CA ARG A 132 18.52 -8.97 2.78
C ARG A 132 18.31 -7.58 2.16
N GLY A 133 17.26 -6.89 2.61
CA GLY A 133 16.89 -5.56 2.13
C GLY A 133 16.07 -5.54 0.84
N ILE A 134 15.79 -6.69 0.24
CA ILE A 134 14.90 -6.76 -0.92
C ILE A 134 13.46 -6.41 -0.51
N LEU A 135 12.83 -5.58 -1.32
CA LEU A 135 11.43 -5.18 -1.21
C LEU A 135 10.62 -5.96 -2.25
N SER A 136 9.62 -6.70 -1.76
CA SER A 136 8.75 -7.55 -2.58
C SER A 136 7.30 -7.39 -2.17
N MET A 137 6.38 -7.71 -3.08
CA MET A 137 4.94 -7.58 -2.81
C MET A 137 4.40 -8.86 -2.15
N ALA A 138 3.62 -8.71 -1.08
CA ALA A 138 2.89 -9.81 -0.48
C ALA A 138 1.66 -10.16 -1.33
N ARG A 139 1.24 -11.42 -1.25
CA ARG A 139 0.10 -11.95 -2.00
C ARG A 139 -0.58 -13.08 -1.23
N ALA A 140 -1.80 -13.41 -1.62
CA ALA A 140 -2.47 -14.63 -1.19
C ALA A 140 -1.93 -15.84 -1.98
N THR A 141 -2.63 -16.98 -1.92
CA THR A 141 -2.23 -18.22 -2.59
C THR A 141 -2.06 -18.04 -4.11
N ASP A 142 -2.95 -17.29 -4.74
CA ASP A 142 -2.88 -16.97 -6.16
C ASP A 142 -1.68 -16.06 -6.45
N PRO A 143 -0.76 -16.44 -7.37
CA PRO A 143 0.33 -15.59 -7.83
C PRO A 143 -0.09 -14.16 -8.22
N ASP A 144 -1.27 -14.00 -8.81
CA ASP A 144 -1.78 -12.75 -9.37
C ASP A 144 -2.70 -11.99 -8.39
N SER A 145 -2.52 -12.19 -7.07
CA SER A 145 -3.36 -11.59 -6.01
C SER A 145 -2.73 -10.44 -5.23
N ALA A 146 -1.53 -10.01 -5.62
CA ALA A 146 -0.83 -8.92 -4.93
C ALA A 146 -1.56 -7.58 -5.16
N MET A 147 -1.67 -6.72 -4.15
CA MET A 147 -2.45 -5.46 -4.24
C MET A 147 -1.76 -4.25 -3.60
N ASP A 148 -1.48 -4.33 -2.30
CA ASP A 148 -1.01 -3.17 -1.53
C ASP A 148 0.07 -3.51 -0.49
N SER A 149 -0.02 -4.69 0.14
CA SER A 149 0.93 -5.09 1.17
C SER A 149 2.27 -5.50 0.60
N PHE A 150 3.36 -4.97 1.17
CA PHE A 150 4.74 -5.28 0.80
C PHE A 150 5.50 -5.88 1.98
N PHE A 151 6.64 -6.50 1.71
CA PHE A 151 7.57 -6.95 2.73
C PHE A 151 9.02 -6.66 2.39
N ILE A 152 9.85 -6.56 3.42
CA ILE A 152 11.30 -6.37 3.34
C ILE A 152 11.98 -7.61 3.94
N CYS A 153 12.88 -8.22 3.18
CA CYS A 153 13.64 -9.39 3.63
C CYS A 153 14.69 -9.03 4.70
N LEU A 154 14.70 -9.77 5.82
CA LEU A 154 15.67 -9.59 6.91
C LEU A 154 16.98 -10.35 6.69
N ALA A 155 16.92 -11.42 5.89
CA ALA A 155 18.04 -12.28 5.49
C ALA A 155 17.74 -12.90 4.12
N ARG A 156 18.65 -13.74 3.61
CA ARG A 156 18.44 -14.47 2.35
C ARG A 156 17.25 -15.44 2.45
N GLN A 157 16.29 -15.33 1.52
CA GLN A 157 15.10 -16.17 1.45
C GLN A 157 14.98 -16.93 0.12
N THR A 158 15.74 -18.02 -0.04
CA THR A 158 15.70 -18.83 -1.27
C THR A 158 14.34 -19.45 -1.57
N SER A 159 13.53 -19.65 -0.53
CA SER A 159 12.17 -20.20 -0.66
C SER A 159 11.21 -19.28 -1.42
N LEU A 160 11.51 -17.97 -1.50
CA LEU A 160 10.69 -16.94 -2.14
C LEU A 160 11.08 -16.65 -3.59
N ASP A 161 12.29 -17.06 -4.02
CA ASP A 161 12.79 -16.79 -5.36
C ASP A 161 11.88 -17.37 -6.44
N GLY A 162 11.62 -16.58 -7.48
CA GLY A 162 10.72 -16.94 -8.58
C GLY A 162 9.25 -17.14 -8.16
N LYS A 163 8.85 -16.81 -6.92
CA LYS A 163 7.49 -16.98 -6.39
C LYS A 163 6.83 -15.71 -5.86
N TYR A 164 7.63 -14.67 -5.65
CA TYR A 164 7.20 -13.36 -5.20
C TYR A 164 7.87 -12.29 -6.07
N THR A 165 7.11 -11.24 -6.40
CA THR A 165 7.61 -10.14 -7.23
C THR A 165 8.57 -9.27 -6.42
N VAL A 166 9.84 -9.24 -6.82
CA VAL A 166 10.82 -8.27 -6.36
C VAL A 166 10.65 -6.98 -7.14
N PHE A 167 10.33 -5.87 -6.46
CA PHE A 167 10.09 -4.59 -7.12
C PHE A 167 10.96 -3.44 -6.58
N GLY A 168 11.72 -3.65 -5.52
CA GLY A 168 12.67 -2.65 -5.02
C GLY A 168 13.70 -3.18 -4.04
N THR A 169 14.44 -2.26 -3.43
CA THR A 169 15.47 -2.57 -2.43
C THR A 169 15.64 -1.40 -1.48
N VAL A 170 15.89 -1.71 -0.21
CA VAL A 170 16.28 -0.74 0.81
C VAL A 170 17.70 -0.24 0.52
N THR A 171 17.86 1.06 0.29
CA THR A 171 19.15 1.70 0.07
C THR A 171 19.75 2.26 1.36
N ARG A 172 18.91 2.70 2.32
CA ARG A 172 19.31 3.19 3.65
C ARG A 172 18.24 2.85 4.69
N GLY A 173 18.62 2.75 5.96
CA GLY A 173 17.68 2.46 7.05
C GLY A 173 17.50 0.96 7.35
N LEU A 174 18.45 0.10 6.97
CA LEU A 174 18.41 -1.32 7.38
C LEU A 174 18.49 -1.51 8.91
N ASP A 175 19.13 -0.57 9.62
CA ASP A 175 19.12 -0.51 11.08
C ASP A 175 17.72 -0.21 11.65
N VAL A 176 16.92 0.60 10.95
CA VAL A 176 15.51 0.85 11.30
C VAL A 176 14.70 -0.43 11.05
N VAL A 177 14.93 -1.11 9.93
CA VAL A 177 14.31 -2.41 9.62
C VAL A 177 14.62 -3.44 10.72
N ASP A 178 15.88 -3.54 11.17
CA ASP A 178 16.28 -4.45 12.24
C ASP A 178 15.65 -4.08 13.59
N ARG A 179 15.54 -2.78 13.89
CA ARG A 179 14.86 -2.32 15.11
C ARG A 179 13.39 -2.71 15.13
N ILE A 180 12.70 -2.60 14.01
CA ILE A 180 11.31 -3.08 13.86
C ILE A 180 11.27 -4.60 14.06
N ALA A 181 12.21 -5.33 13.45
CA ALA A 181 12.28 -6.78 13.55
C ALA A 181 12.56 -7.30 14.97
N ALA A 182 13.21 -6.50 15.81
CA ALA A 182 13.53 -6.84 17.20
C ALA A 182 12.38 -6.51 18.17
N MET A 183 11.27 -5.91 17.72
CA MET A 183 10.15 -5.57 18.59
C MET A 183 9.40 -6.83 19.04
N PRO A 184 8.96 -6.90 20.31
CA PRO A 184 8.12 -7.98 20.78
C PRO A 184 6.84 -8.12 19.94
N CYS A 185 6.50 -9.35 19.57
CA CYS A 185 5.32 -9.68 18.79
C CYS A 185 4.39 -10.61 19.58
N ASP A 186 3.11 -10.63 19.21
CA ASP A 186 2.16 -11.64 19.68
C ASP A 186 2.30 -12.97 18.91
N ASP A 187 1.48 -13.95 19.26
CA ASP A 187 1.46 -15.28 18.62
C ASP A 187 1.02 -15.24 17.14
N GLN A 188 0.52 -14.10 16.66
CA GLN A 188 0.15 -13.88 15.26
C GLN A 188 1.24 -13.13 14.49
N GLU A 189 2.46 -13.06 15.04
CA GLU A 189 3.61 -12.38 14.46
C GLU A 189 3.40 -10.86 14.36
N ARG A 190 2.42 -10.28 15.07
CA ARG A 190 2.14 -8.85 15.03
C ARG A 190 2.91 -8.12 16.14
N PRO A 191 3.60 -7.01 15.84
CA PRO A 191 4.25 -6.21 16.88
C PRO A 191 3.27 -5.74 17.96
N LEU A 192 3.62 -5.95 19.24
CA LEU A 192 2.80 -5.53 20.39
C LEU A 192 2.66 -4.01 20.44
N GLN A 193 3.73 -3.30 20.06
CA GLN A 193 3.68 -1.87 19.81
C GLN A 193 3.53 -1.64 18.31
N ARG A 194 2.44 -0.96 17.95
CA ARG A 194 2.16 -0.60 16.55
C ARG A 194 3.26 0.28 15.97
N VAL A 195 3.83 -0.16 14.85
CA VAL A 195 4.82 0.59 14.07
C VAL A 195 4.11 1.26 12.89
N ALA A 196 3.67 2.51 13.06
CA ALA A 196 2.92 3.21 12.03
C ALA A 196 3.83 3.69 10.89
N ILE A 197 3.35 3.54 9.66
CA ILE A 197 3.84 4.27 8.49
C ILE A 197 3.16 5.64 8.51
N ARG A 198 3.91 6.69 8.82
CA ARG A 198 3.41 8.06 8.90
C ARG A 198 3.23 8.67 7.53
N GLU A 199 4.21 8.42 6.67
CA GLU A 199 4.29 8.97 5.33
C GLU A 199 5.18 8.06 4.46
N ILE A 200 4.88 7.98 3.17
CA ILE A 200 5.87 7.53 2.17
C ILE A 200 6.13 8.68 1.21
N ARG A 201 7.29 9.32 1.35
CA ARG A 201 7.69 10.45 0.49
C ARG A 201 8.25 9.90 -0.81
N VAL A 202 7.70 10.32 -1.94
CA VAL A 202 8.21 9.95 -3.27
C VAL A 202 8.96 11.13 -3.87
N SER A 203 10.15 10.86 -4.42
CA SER A 203 10.96 11.86 -5.12
C SER A 203 11.52 11.30 -6.43
N GLU A 204 11.72 12.16 -7.41
CA GLU A 204 12.38 11.82 -8.68
C GLU A 204 13.75 12.52 -8.74
N GLU A 205 14.80 11.76 -9.05
CA GLU A 205 16.11 12.33 -9.33
C GLU A 205 16.06 13.16 -10.63
N LYS A 206 16.59 14.39 -10.58
CA LYS A 206 16.67 15.26 -11.76
C LYS A 206 17.61 14.64 -12.79
N GLN A 207 17.26 14.74 -14.08
CA GLN A 207 18.21 14.43 -15.15
C GLN A 207 19.43 15.36 -15.03
N PRO A 208 20.65 14.82 -15.19
CA PRO A 208 21.87 15.63 -15.26
C PRO A 208 21.85 16.58 -16.46
#